data_AF-A0A7C4D0P4-F1
#
_entry.id   AF-A0A7C4D0P4-F1
#
_cell.length_a   1.000
_cell.length_b   1.000
_cell.length_c   1.000
_cell.angle_alpha   90.00
_cell.angle_beta   90.00
_cell.angle_gamma   90.00
#
_symmetry.space_group_name_H-M   'P 1'
#
loop_
_entity.id
_entity.type
_entity.pdbx_description
1 polymer ?
#
loop_
_entity_poly.entity_id
_entity_poly.type
_entity_poly.pdbx_seq_one_letter_code
_entity_poly.pdbx_strand_id
1 'polypeptide(L)'
;MGKTELERKKSYVENLASISGIDLSMLDWGSLLDLINLEIGFDISFRAFLDVFLNLDLHFDFSELDFHTLDFSFEFEPEFTKIPKAIYGKTKYGYCYYDPDQAGAKDLERLVWKWRKYAIETRELTYKNLSSTLKQLIANAKDALIAKGLKPEYLHAMEEKLALCAGKFFEIPYVGFAIVGLHKVAKPPHSTLDFTIKDPKNWETDITLKSVAIYENHVGYARVGYARVTSPYVVCKKSLGEYIKNEINAFRERVGVKEITGVFQPTYYGQPYPTEYKAKILNPRVFFLQRVEQLHYEGGNFQIQNQTMINMVKSILDEEGVMIQFRMAYISFANELSWLYHDSHKLWRRYKKIFTEEDLINKYISMGCNPILLNKIKEVVKR
;
A
#
# COMPACT_ATOMS: atom_id res chain seq x y z
N MET A 1 3.51 31.63 13.22
CA MET A 1 3.32 30.89 14.48
C MET A 1 2.59 29.58 14.18
N GLY A 2 3.05 28.45 14.71
CA GLY A 2 2.36 27.17 14.55
C GLY A 2 1.19 27.05 15.52
N LYS A 3 0.14 26.30 15.15
CA LYS A 3 -1.02 26.05 16.02
C LYS A 3 -0.59 25.41 17.35
N THR A 4 -1.15 25.87 18.47
CA THR A 4 -0.97 25.25 19.80
C THR A 4 -1.62 23.85 19.87
N GLU A 5 -1.31 23.07 20.91
CA GLU A 5 -1.91 21.74 21.14
C GLU A 5 -3.43 21.80 21.19
N LEU A 6 -3.95 22.78 21.93
CA LEU A 6 -5.38 23.03 22.07
C LEU A 6 -6.01 23.52 20.77
N GLU A 7 -5.32 24.37 20.00
CA GLU A 7 -5.81 24.80 18.68
C GLU A 7 -5.86 23.67 17.67
N ARG A 8 -4.90 22.72 17.71
CA ARG A 8 -4.95 21.52 16.87
C ARG A 8 -6.07 20.58 17.27
N LYS A 9 -6.25 20.32 18.57
CA LYS A 9 -7.39 19.52 19.05
C LYS A 9 -8.71 20.18 18.68
N LYS A 10 -8.85 21.49 18.90
CA LYS A 10 -10.05 22.25 18.52
C LYS A 10 -10.32 22.13 17.03
N SER A 11 -9.32 22.36 16.18
CA SER A 11 -9.45 22.21 14.72
C SER A 11 -9.81 20.77 14.30
N TYR A 12 -9.29 19.75 14.99
CA TYR A 12 -9.66 18.35 14.74
C TYR A 12 -11.12 18.07 15.14
N VAL A 13 -11.55 18.55 16.31
CA VAL A 13 -12.93 18.37 16.80
C VAL A 13 -13.93 19.09 15.91
N GLU A 14 -13.65 20.33 15.55
CA GLU A 14 -14.48 21.14 14.65
C GLU A 14 -14.65 20.50 13.27
N ASN A 15 -13.64 19.78 12.77
CA ASN A 15 -13.68 19.19 11.44
C ASN A 15 -14.18 17.74 11.42
N LEU A 16 -13.85 16.92 12.43
CA LEU A 16 -14.00 15.45 12.35
C LEU A 16 -14.60 14.79 13.59
N ALA A 17 -14.76 15.49 14.70
CA ALA A 17 -15.29 14.93 15.95
C ALA A 17 -16.42 15.78 16.57
N SER A 18 -17.19 16.44 15.71
CA SER A 18 -18.42 17.15 16.03
C SER A 18 -19.47 16.82 14.98
N ILE A 19 -20.76 16.94 15.33
CA ILE A 19 -21.86 16.63 14.39
C ILE A 19 -21.75 17.52 13.15
N SER A 20 -21.59 18.83 13.33
CA SER A 20 -21.43 19.79 12.23
C SER A 20 -20.17 19.54 11.40
N GLY A 21 -19.04 19.22 12.05
CA GLY A 21 -17.80 18.89 11.37
C GLY A 21 -17.90 17.64 10.49
N ILE A 22 -18.52 16.59 11.03
CA ILE A 22 -18.80 15.37 10.29
C ILE A 22 -19.73 15.68 9.12
N ASP A 23 -20.81 16.43 9.33
CA ASP A 23 -21.74 16.76 8.26
C ASP A 23 -21.06 17.49 7.10
N LEU A 24 -20.24 18.51 7.40
CA LEU A 24 -19.44 19.23 6.40
C LEU A 24 -18.44 18.30 5.69
N SER A 25 -17.65 17.53 6.44
CA SER A 25 -16.68 16.58 5.88
C SER A 25 -17.36 15.52 5.00
N MET A 26 -18.59 15.12 5.32
CA MET A 26 -19.35 14.16 4.55
C MET A 26 -19.98 14.76 3.30
N LEU A 27 -20.23 16.08 3.26
CA LEU A 27 -20.61 16.77 2.02
C LEU A 27 -19.43 16.77 1.04
N ASP A 28 -18.22 17.06 1.53
CA ASP A 28 -16.99 16.96 0.72
C ASP A 28 -16.73 15.53 0.25
N TRP A 29 -16.94 14.54 1.12
CA TRP A 29 -16.84 13.13 0.72
C TRP A 29 -17.83 12.78 -0.39
N GLY A 30 -19.08 13.24 -0.26
CA GLY A 30 -20.12 13.03 -1.26
C GLY A 30 -19.79 13.66 -2.61
N SER A 31 -19.16 14.84 -2.63
CA SER A 31 -18.76 15.50 -3.89
C SER A 31 -17.57 14.82 -4.57
N LEU A 32 -16.75 14.09 -3.81
CA LEU A 32 -15.59 13.35 -4.32
C LEU A 32 -15.88 11.87 -4.60
N LEU A 33 -17.14 11.42 -4.53
CA LEU A 33 -17.47 10.00 -4.58
C LEU A 33 -16.99 9.30 -5.85
N ASP A 34 -17.04 9.96 -7.00
CA ASP A 34 -16.55 9.39 -8.27
C ASP A 34 -15.04 9.17 -8.25
N LEU A 35 -14.28 10.13 -7.71
CA LEU A 35 -12.84 9.99 -7.52
C LEU A 35 -12.52 8.87 -6.52
N ILE A 36 -13.27 8.79 -5.42
CA ILE A 36 -13.13 7.72 -4.42
C ILE A 36 -13.41 6.35 -5.05
N ASN A 37 -14.44 6.23 -5.88
CA ASN A 37 -14.79 5.00 -6.58
C ASN A 37 -13.72 4.57 -7.60
N LEU A 38 -13.05 5.53 -8.24
CA LEU A 38 -11.89 5.30 -9.10
C LEU A 38 -10.70 4.81 -8.27
N GLU A 39 -10.37 5.49 -7.16
CA GLU A 39 -9.29 5.10 -6.27
C GLU A 39 -9.48 3.70 -5.70
N ILE A 40 -10.71 3.32 -5.34
CA ILE A 40 -11.04 1.98 -4.84
C ILE A 40 -10.77 0.92 -5.90
N GLY A 41 -11.26 1.14 -7.12
CA GLY A 41 -11.05 0.21 -8.23
C GLY A 41 -9.56 0.03 -8.52
N PHE A 42 -8.81 1.14 -8.53
CA PHE A 42 -7.37 1.13 -8.75
C PHE A 42 -6.61 0.43 -7.61
N ASP A 43 -6.84 0.81 -6.35
CA ASP A 43 -6.13 0.27 -5.19
C ASP A 43 -6.37 -1.25 -5.05
N ILE A 44 -7.62 -1.71 -5.18
CA ILE A 44 -7.95 -3.14 -5.06
C ILE A 44 -7.36 -3.94 -6.23
N SER A 45 -7.51 -3.46 -7.46
CA SER A 45 -6.99 -4.18 -8.64
C SER A 45 -5.46 -4.24 -8.63
N PHE A 46 -4.80 -3.12 -8.28
CA PHE A 46 -3.34 -3.07 -8.18
C PHE A 46 -2.86 -3.99 -7.06
N ARG A 47 -3.53 -3.99 -5.90
CA ARG A 47 -3.17 -4.85 -4.77
C ARG A 47 -3.29 -6.32 -5.13
N ALA A 48 -4.43 -6.74 -5.69
CA ALA A 48 -4.64 -8.10 -6.16
C ALA A 48 -3.55 -8.53 -7.17
N PHE A 49 -3.23 -7.67 -8.14
CA PHE A 49 -2.18 -7.96 -9.11
C PHE A 49 -0.79 -8.06 -8.47
N LEU A 50 -0.47 -7.19 -7.52
CA LEU A 50 0.79 -7.26 -6.78
C LEU A 50 0.87 -8.54 -5.94
N ASP A 51 -0.23 -8.95 -5.28
CA ASP A 51 -0.29 -10.18 -4.48
C ASP A 51 -0.08 -11.45 -5.30
N VAL A 52 -0.56 -11.47 -6.56
CA VAL A 52 -0.24 -12.57 -7.49
C VAL A 52 1.28 -12.73 -7.62
N PHE A 53 2.02 -11.64 -7.85
CA PHE A 53 3.49 -11.73 -7.95
C PHE A 53 4.17 -12.05 -6.62
N LEU A 54 3.71 -11.46 -5.51
CA LEU A 54 4.28 -11.77 -4.20
C LEU A 54 4.08 -13.24 -3.82
N ASN A 55 2.91 -13.80 -4.12
CA ASN A 55 2.59 -15.20 -3.83
C ASN A 55 3.27 -16.18 -4.79
N LEU A 56 3.16 -15.96 -6.10
CA LEU A 56 3.67 -16.91 -7.10
C LEU A 56 5.18 -16.82 -7.30
N ASP A 57 5.74 -15.61 -7.41
CA ASP A 57 7.16 -15.43 -7.75
C ASP A 57 8.05 -15.32 -6.52
N LEU A 58 7.55 -14.73 -5.43
CA LEU A 58 8.31 -14.54 -4.19
C LEU A 58 7.90 -15.51 -3.08
N HIS A 59 6.95 -16.40 -3.37
CA HIS A 59 6.49 -17.47 -2.48
C HIS A 59 6.02 -16.96 -1.12
N PHE A 60 5.40 -15.77 -1.08
CA PHE A 60 4.75 -15.27 0.14
C PHE A 60 3.61 -16.21 0.51
N ASP A 61 3.53 -16.58 1.78
CA ASP A 61 2.42 -17.39 2.26
C ASP A 61 1.12 -16.58 2.17
N PHE A 62 0.18 -17.07 1.35
CA PHE A 62 -1.12 -16.43 1.13
C PHE A 62 -1.94 -16.34 2.42
N SER A 63 -1.73 -17.25 3.38
CA SER A 63 -2.45 -17.25 4.66
C SER A 63 -2.01 -16.11 5.58
N GLU A 64 -0.83 -15.54 5.34
CA GLU A 64 -0.29 -14.42 6.11
C GLU A 64 -0.64 -13.04 5.53
N LEU A 65 -1.02 -12.98 4.24
CA LEU A 65 -1.33 -11.74 3.54
C LEU A 65 -2.52 -11.02 4.17
N ASP A 66 -2.41 -9.71 4.32
CA ASP A 66 -3.42 -8.88 4.96
C ASP A 66 -4.60 -8.53 4.04
N PHE A 67 -4.35 -8.47 2.73
CA PHE A 67 -5.31 -7.89 1.78
C PHE A 67 -6.12 -8.96 1.04
N HIS A 68 -5.45 -10.01 0.57
CA HIS A 68 -6.10 -11.13 -0.11
C HIS A 68 -5.52 -12.44 0.41
N THR A 69 -6.31 -13.18 1.19
CA THR A 69 -5.95 -14.52 1.68
C THR A 69 -6.28 -15.61 0.67
N LEU A 70 -6.24 -15.26 -0.62
CA LEU A 70 -6.51 -16.16 -1.73
C LEU A 70 -5.22 -16.84 -2.14
N ASP A 71 -5.28 -18.15 -2.35
CA ASP A 71 -4.16 -18.90 -2.88
C ASP A 71 -4.13 -18.83 -4.40
N PHE A 72 -3.34 -17.89 -4.93
CA PHE A 72 -3.27 -17.63 -6.36
C PHE A 72 -2.75 -18.81 -7.16
N SER A 73 -2.11 -19.82 -6.55
CA SER A 73 -1.68 -21.02 -7.27
C SER A 73 -2.86 -21.83 -7.85
N PHE A 74 -4.03 -21.75 -7.22
CA PHE A 74 -5.26 -22.40 -7.66
C PHE A 74 -6.12 -21.55 -8.61
N GLU A 75 -5.75 -20.30 -8.88
CA GLU A 75 -6.54 -19.40 -9.73
C GLU A 75 -6.16 -19.45 -11.22
N PHE A 76 -5.29 -20.38 -11.59
CA PHE A 76 -4.85 -20.59 -12.97
C PHE A 76 -5.10 -22.03 -13.41
N GLU A 77 -5.26 -22.23 -14.71
CA GLU A 77 -5.46 -23.53 -15.35
C GLU A 77 -4.36 -23.78 -16.39
N PRO A 78 -3.47 -24.78 -16.20
CA PRO A 78 -3.39 -25.67 -15.04
C PRO A 78 -2.92 -24.93 -13.80
N GLU A 79 -3.27 -25.49 -12.64
CA GLU A 79 -2.88 -24.95 -11.34
C GLU A 79 -1.36 -24.96 -11.19
N PHE A 80 -0.81 -23.90 -10.58
CA PHE A 80 0.61 -23.83 -10.35
C PHE A 80 1.01 -24.75 -9.21
N THR A 81 2.06 -25.54 -9.43
CA THR A 81 2.66 -26.29 -8.33
C THR A 81 3.28 -25.31 -7.35
N LYS A 82 2.85 -25.35 -6.08
CA LYS A 82 3.49 -24.56 -5.03
C LYS A 82 4.94 -24.99 -4.84
N ILE A 83 5.84 -24.02 -4.98
CA ILE A 83 7.26 -24.21 -4.73
C ILE A 83 7.56 -23.60 -3.36
N PRO A 84 7.94 -24.39 -2.35
CA PRO A 84 8.35 -23.84 -1.06
C PRO A 84 9.71 -23.13 -1.20
N LYS A 85 9.95 -22.11 -0.37
CA LYS A 85 11.20 -21.32 -0.39
C LYS A 85 12.47 -22.16 -0.14
N ALA A 86 12.32 -23.29 0.55
CA ALA A 86 13.36 -24.30 0.74
C ALA A 86 12.76 -25.70 0.85
N ILE A 87 13.48 -26.70 0.32
CA ILE A 87 13.14 -28.12 0.44
C ILE A 87 14.32 -28.83 1.08
N TYR A 88 14.07 -29.48 2.23
CA TYR A 88 15.07 -30.29 2.92
C TYR A 88 15.68 -31.34 1.97
N GLY A 89 17.01 -31.40 1.92
CA GLY A 89 17.75 -32.35 1.08
C GLY A 89 17.76 -32.06 -0.42
N LYS A 90 17.04 -31.05 -0.92
CA LYS A 90 17.07 -30.64 -2.34
C LYS A 90 17.66 -29.25 -2.56
N THR A 91 17.31 -28.28 -1.73
CA THR A 91 17.83 -26.92 -1.87
C THR A 91 19.28 -26.87 -1.40
N LYS A 92 20.20 -26.36 -2.25
CA LYS A 92 21.61 -26.20 -1.87
C LYS A 92 21.74 -25.26 -0.68
N TYR A 93 22.61 -25.62 0.27
CA TYR A 93 22.92 -24.78 1.42
C TYR A 93 23.37 -23.39 0.95
N GLY A 94 22.83 -22.33 1.56
CA GLY A 94 23.09 -20.94 1.17
C GLY A 94 22.31 -20.44 -0.05
N TYR A 95 21.53 -21.26 -0.75
CA TYR A 95 20.68 -20.85 -1.89
C TYR A 95 19.18 -20.76 -1.57
N CYS A 96 18.76 -21.25 -0.40
CA CYS A 96 17.40 -21.09 0.13
C CYS A 96 17.10 -19.64 0.54
N TYR A 97 15.85 -19.19 0.38
CA TYR A 97 15.35 -17.94 0.95
C TYR A 97 14.57 -18.30 2.23
N TYR A 98 14.90 -17.66 3.34
CA TYR A 98 14.12 -17.79 4.58
C TYR A 98 13.71 -16.40 5.02
N ASP A 99 12.46 -16.28 5.48
CA ASP A 99 12.01 -15.09 6.17
C ASP A 99 12.51 -15.20 7.62
N PRO A 100 13.25 -14.21 8.14
CA PRO A 100 13.62 -14.23 9.55
C PRO A 100 12.36 -14.02 10.41
N ASP A 101 12.37 -14.52 11.64
CA ASP A 101 11.25 -14.41 12.58
C ASP A 101 10.73 -12.97 12.77
N GLN A 102 11.60 -11.98 12.54
CA GLN A 102 11.31 -10.54 12.68
C GLN A 102 10.63 -9.92 11.44
N ALA A 103 10.57 -10.62 10.30
CA ALA A 103 10.06 -10.08 9.03
C ALA A 103 9.36 -11.17 8.20
N GLY A 104 8.10 -11.47 8.57
CA GLY A 104 7.26 -12.41 7.84
C GLY A 104 6.64 -11.84 6.55
N ALA A 105 5.97 -12.69 5.78
CA ALA A 105 5.38 -12.32 4.49
C ALA A 105 4.40 -11.15 4.62
N LYS A 106 3.62 -11.16 5.71
CA LYS A 106 2.68 -10.09 6.08
C LYS A 106 3.34 -8.71 6.16
N ASP A 107 4.47 -8.60 6.83
CA ASP A 107 5.10 -7.30 7.06
C ASP A 107 5.88 -6.82 5.84
N LEU A 108 6.45 -7.76 5.08
CA LEU A 108 7.04 -7.49 3.77
C LEU A 108 5.99 -7.03 2.76
N GLU A 109 4.79 -7.62 2.76
CA GLU A 109 3.68 -7.23 1.88
C GLU A 109 3.26 -5.78 2.16
N ARG A 110 3.13 -5.43 3.44
CA ARG A 110 2.84 -4.06 3.89
C ARG A 110 3.95 -3.09 3.48
N LEU A 111 5.21 -3.50 3.55
CA LEU A 111 6.35 -2.69 3.12
C LEU A 111 6.32 -2.43 1.61
N VAL A 112 6.05 -3.44 0.78
CA VAL A 112 5.93 -3.24 -0.68
C VAL A 112 4.76 -2.30 -1.00
N TRP A 113 3.62 -2.46 -0.31
CA TRP A 113 2.50 -1.53 -0.45
C TRP A 113 2.87 -0.11 -0.01
N LYS A 114 3.73 0.02 1.00
CA LYS A 114 4.25 1.30 1.44
C LYS A 114 5.15 1.94 0.38
N TRP A 115 6.05 1.17 -0.24
CA TRP A 115 6.87 1.62 -1.37
C TRP A 115 6.00 2.11 -2.53
N ARG A 116 4.93 1.38 -2.86
CA ARG A 116 3.92 1.81 -3.83
C ARG A 116 3.37 3.19 -3.48
N LYS A 117 2.91 3.42 -2.25
CA LYS A 117 2.39 4.73 -1.81
C LYS A 117 3.44 5.85 -1.81
N TYR A 118 4.74 5.52 -1.78
CA TYR A 118 5.81 6.50 -2.00
C TYR A 118 6.05 6.78 -3.48
N ALA A 119 5.94 5.77 -4.34
CA ALA A 119 6.21 5.89 -5.76
C ALA A 119 5.04 6.52 -6.54
N ILE A 120 3.80 6.22 -6.17
CA ILE A 120 2.61 6.42 -7.02
C ILE A 120 1.52 7.24 -6.31
N GLU A 121 1.01 8.26 -6.99
CA GLU A 121 -0.18 9.03 -6.61
C GLU A 121 -1.41 8.52 -7.39
N THR A 122 -2.48 8.16 -6.67
CA THR A 122 -3.64 7.47 -7.25
C THR A 122 -4.67 8.40 -7.86
N ARG A 123 -4.74 9.63 -7.34
CA ARG A 123 -5.75 10.62 -7.76
C ARG A 123 -5.47 11.15 -9.14
N GLU A 124 -4.21 11.46 -9.38
CA GLU A 124 -3.74 12.09 -10.62
C GLU A 124 -3.12 11.09 -11.57
N LEU A 125 -2.94 9.83 -11.13
CA LEU A 125 -2.18 8.81 -11.84
C LEU A 125 -0.80 9.34 -12.26
N THR A 126 -0.06 9.90 -11.30
CA THR A 126 1.30 10.42 -11.48
C THR A 126 2.31 9.74 -10.55
N TYR A 127 3.58 9.75 -10.93
CA TYR A 127 4.67 9.33 -10.03
C TYR A 127 4.95 10.45 -9.02
N LYS A 128 4.93 10.11 -7.73
CA LYS A 128 5.01 11.07 -6.62
C LYS A 128 6.45 11.45 -6.27
N ASN A 129 7.25 10.46 -5.89
CA ASN A 129 8.68 10.63 -5.64
C ASN A 129 9.45 10.05 -6.82
N LEU A 130 10.38 10.84 -7.36
CA LEU A 130 11.18 10.47 -8.53
C LEU A 130 12.66 10.32 -8.17
N SER A 131 13.38 9.54 -8.98
CA SER A 131 14.84 9.48 -8.97
C SER A 131 15.47 9.11 -7.61
N SER A 132 16.44 9.89 -7.15
CA SER A 132 17.27 9.63 -5.96
C SER A 132 16.47 9.52 -4.68
N THR A 133 15.40 10.30 -4.52
CA THR A 133 14.59 10.29 -3.30
C THR A 133 13.89 8.95 -3.09
N LEU A 134 13.24 8.42 -4.14
CA LEU A 134 12.60 7.11 -4.05
C LEU A 134 13.62 5.99 -3.86
N LYS A 135 14.75 6.06 -4.58
CA LYS A 135 15.86 5.10 -4.45
C LYS A 135 16.42 5.06 -3.02
N GLN A 136 16.66 6.21 -2.41
CA GLN A 136 17.16 6.30 -1.02
C GLN A 136 16.15 5.74 -0.02
N LEU A 137 14.85 6.04 -0.19
CA LEU A 137 13.81 5.52 0.70
C LEU A 137 13.71 3.99 0.65
N ILE A 138 13.79 3.40 -0.55
CA ILE A 138 13.76 1.96 -0.74
C ILE A 138 15.07 1.32 -0.24
N ALA A 139 16.23 1.90 -0.60
CA ALA A 139 17.54 1.41 -0.18
C ALA A 139 17.69 1.37 1.34
N ASN A 140 17.33 2.44 2.06
CA ASN A 140 17.39 2.46 3.52
C ASN A 140 16.56 1.34 4.16
N ALA A 141 15.38 1.04 3.61
CA ALA A 141 14.56 -0.06 4.11
C ALA A 141 15.20 -1.42 3.80
N LYS A 142 15.81 -1.56 2.62
CA LYS A 142 16.50 -2.80 2.21
C LYS A 142 17.74 -3.06 3.06
N ASP A 143 18.57 -2.06 3.31
CA ASP A 143 19.78 -2.18 4.11
C ASP A 143 19.48 -2.67 5.53
N ALA A 144 18.43 -2.14 6.16
CA ALA A 144 17.96 -2.59 7.46
C ALA A 144 17.43 -4.05 7.45
N LEU A 145 16.79 -4.48 6.35
CA LEU A 145 16.32 -5.87 6.19
C LEU A 145 17.47 -6.84 5.90
N ILE A 146 18.49 -6.40 5.16
CA ILE A 146 19.71 -7.18 4.91
C ILE A 146 20.45 -7.42 6.21
N ALA A 147 20.56 -6.39 7.07
CA ALA A 147 21.14 -6.53 8.41
C ALA A 147 20.40 -7.55 9.29
N LYS A 148 19.10 -7.78 9.03
CA LYS A 148 18.25 -8.78 9.69
C LYS A 148 18.29 -10.17 9.05
N GLY A 149 19.13 -10.36 8.02
CA GLY A 149 19.34 -11.65 7.37
C GLY A 149 18.49 -11.91 6.13
N LEU A 150 17.71 -10.94 5.63
CA LEU A 150 17.06 -11.09 4.33
C LEU A 150 18.09 -11.01 3.21
N LYS A 151 17.94 -11.88 2.21
CA LYS A 151 18.82 -11.88 1.05
C LYS A 151 18.60 -10.65 0.18
N PRO A 152 19.67 -9.94 -0.25
CA PRO A 152 19.54 -8.77 -1.12
C PRO A 152 18.76 -9.07 -2.39
N GLU A 153 18.97 -10.22 -3.03
CA GLU A 153 18.30 -10.62 -4.27
C GLU A 153 16.78 -10.71 -4.09
N TYR A 154 16.33 -11.16 -2.92
CA TYR A 154 14.90 -11.25 -2.60
C TYR A 154 14.26 -9.87 -2.51
N LEU A 155 14.95 -8.93 -1.87
CA LEU A 155 14.51 -7.54 -1.74
C LEU A 155 14.56 -6.78 -3.08
N HIS A 156 15.52 -7.10 -3.95
CA HIS A 156 15.55 -6.61 -5.33
C HIS A 156 14.37 -7.15 -6.13
N ALA A 157 14.03 -8.43 -5.98
CA ALA A 157 12.88 -9.00 -6.66
C ALA A 157 11.56 -8.36 -6.19
N MET A 158 11.39 -8.06 -4.88
CA MET A 158 10.23 -7.31 -4.38
C MET A 158 10.08 -5.93 -5.04
N GLU A 159 11.18 -5.20 -5.16
CA GLU A 159 11.23 -3.89 -5.83
C GLU A 159 10.89 -4.02 -7.33
N GLU A 160 11.43 -5.04 -8.00
CA GLU A 160 11.17 -5.32 -9.42
C GLU A 160 9.69 -5.67 -9.67
N LYS A 161 9.07 -6.50 -8.83
CA LYS A 161 7.64 -6.84 -8.97
C LYS A 161 6.75 -5.63 -8.76
N LEU A 162 7.09 -4.74 -7.84
CA LEU A 162 6.39 -3.47 -7.70
C LEU A 162 6.53 -2.60 -8.95
N ALA A 163 7.73 -2.46 -9.51
CA ALA A 163 7.97 -1.69 -10.73
C ALA A 163 7.23 -2.27 -11.93
N LEU A 164 7.19 -3.59 -12.05
CA LEU A 164 6.42 -4.31 -13.08
C LEU A 164 4.92 -4.02 -12.95
N CYS A 165 4.34 -4.15 -11.75
CA CYS A 165 2.94 -3.84 -11.49
C CYS A 165 2.63 -2.37 -11.80
N ALA A 166 3.49 -1.45 -11.36
CA ALA A 166 3.39 -0.03 -11.64
C ALA A 166 3.34 0.23 -13.14
N GLY A 167 4.34 -0.23 -13.90
CA GLY A 167 4.37 -0.03 -15.35
C GLY A 167 3.14 -0.60 -16.05
N LYS A 168 2.60 -1.74 -15.60
CA LYS A 168 1.39 -2.34 -16.19
C LYS A 168 0.12 -1.57 -15.86
N PHE A 169 -0.02 -1.01 -14.67
CA PHE A 169 -1.23 -0.26 -14.28
C PHE A 169 -1.20 1.21 -14.71
N PHE A 170 -0.02 1.81 -14.82
CA PHE A 170 0.15 3.23 -15.14
C PHE A 170 0.37 3.50 -16.63
N GLU A 171 1.26 2.74 -17.26
CA GLU A 171 1.77 3.06 -18.60
C GLU A 171 1.03 2.30 -19.70
N ILE A 172 0.33 1.22 -19.37
CA ILE A 172 -0.39 0.44 -20.37
C ILE A 172 -1.82 1.00 -20.49
N PRO A 173 -2.12 1.78 -21.56
CA PRO A 173 -3.50 2.03 -21.91
C PRO A 173 -4.12 0.67 -22.26
N TYR A 174 -5.12 0.27 -21.48
CA TYR A 174 -6.05 -0.77 -21.90
C TYR A 174 -6.62 -0.34 -23.27
N VAL A 175 -6.66 -1.28 -24.22
CA VAL A 175 -6.83 -1.12 -25.68
C VAL A 175 -7.63 0.11 -26.12
N GLY A 176 -7.01 0.95 -26.98
CA GLY A 176 -7.68 2.08 -27.67
C GLY A 176 -6.76 3.05 -28.45
N PHE A 177 -5.47 3.16 -28.10
CA PHE A 177 -4.57 4.18 -28.69
C PHE A 177 -3.15 3.70 -29.05
N ALA A 178 -2.84 2.41 -28.95
CA ALA A 178 -1.53 1.92 -29.41
C ALA A 178 -1.49 1.94 -30.95
N ILE A 179 -0.64 2.79 -31.53
CA ILE A 179 -0.41 2.83 -32.98
C ILE A 179 0.17 1.48 -33.42
N VAL A 180 -0.65 0.68 -34.09
CA VAL A 180 -0.25 -0.56 -34.73
C VAL A 180 0.71 -0.23 -35.88
N GLY A 181 1.94 -0.76 -35.85
CA GLY A 181 2.88 -0.69 -36.98
C GLY A 181 4.25 -0.02 -36.73
N LEU A 182 4.46 0.66 -35.60
CA LEU A 182 5.77 1.28 -35.27
C LEU A 182 6.68 0.41 -34.39
N HIS A 183 6.11 -0.52 -33.63
CA HIS A 183 6.86 -1.38 -32.72
C HIS A 183 7.25 -2.70 -33.39
N LYS A 184 8.53 -3.08 -33.29
CA LYS A 184 9.00 -4.40 -33.73
C LYS A 184 8.23 -5.49 -32.98
N VAL A 185 7.44 -6.25 -33.74
CA VAL A 185 6.80 -7.46 -33.25
C VAL A 185 7.90 -8.46 -32.92
N ALA A 186 7.98 -8.88 -31.65
CA ALA A 186 8.87 -9.96 -31.25
C ALA A 186 8.50 -11.23 -32.03
N LYS A 187 9.51 -11.96 -32.53
CA LYS A 187 9.25 -13.21 -33.23
C LYS A 187 8.53 -14.19 -32.29
N PRO A 188 7.54 -14.96 -32.78
CA PRO A 188 6.90 -15.98 -31.98
C PRO A 188 7.98 -16.94 -31.44
N PRO A 189 7.98 -17.25 -30.13
CA PRO A 189 9.03 -18.04 -29.52
C PRO A 189 9.01 -19.49 -30.06
N HIS A 190 10.18 -20.11 -30.16
CA HIS A 190 10.31 -21.53 -30.56
C HIS A 190 9.84 -22.50 -29.47
N SER A 191 9.69 -22.04 -28.23
CA SER A 191 9.25 -22.80 -27.05
C SER A 191 8.43 -21.89 -26.13
N THR A 192 7.33 -22.40 -25.57
CA THR A 192 6.46 -21.65 -24.64
C THR A 192 6.98 -21.63 -23.20
N LEU A 193 8.05 -22.38 -22.93
CA LEU A 193 8.66 -22.54 -21.62
C LEU A 193 10.03 -21.87 -21.56
N ASP A 194 10.73 -21.76 -22.69
CA ASP A 194 12.03 -21.13 -22.75
C ASP A 194 11.89 -19.66 -23.13
N PHE A 195 12.56 -18.79 -22.38
CA PHE A 195 12.48 -17.37 -22.62
C PHE A 195 13.82 -16.68 -22.43
N THR A 196 14.14 -15.78 -23.35
CA THR A 196 15.43 -15.09 -23.36
C THR A 196 15.30 -13.73 -22.67
N ILE A 197 16.13 -13.51 -21.66
CA ILE A 197 16.34 -12.20 -21.02
C ILE A 197 17.77 -11.74 -21.27
N LYS A 198 18.02 -10.44 -21.16
CA LYS A 198 19.41 -9.95 -21.10
C LYS A 198 20.04 -10.38 -19.78
N ASP A 199 21.31 -10.76 -19.81
CA ASP A 199 22.08 -10.97 -18.60
C ASP A 199 22.11 -9.65 -17.81
N PRO A 200 21.59 -9.60 -16.57
CA PRO A 200 21.63 -8.39 -15.76
C PRO A 200 23.07 -7.90 -15.47
N LYS A 201 24.08 -8.76 -15.63
CA LYS A 201 25.50 -8.41 -15.49
C LYS A 201 26.16 -7.97 -16.80
N ASN A 202 25.59 -8.35 -17.95
CA ASN A 202 26.12 -8.01 -19.26
C ASN A 202 24.96 -7.87 -20.27
N TRP A 203 24.57 -6.62 -20.51
CA TRP A 203 23.43 -6.25 -21.36
C TRP A 203 23.57 -6.62 -22.85
N GLU A 204 24.76 -7.02 -23.30
CA GLU A 204 24.98 -7.51 -24.66
C GLU A 204 24.60 -9.00 -24.77
N THR A 205 24.72 -9.75 -23.68
CA THR A 205 24.46 -11.19 -23.65
C THR A 205 23.02 -11.52 -23.32
N ASP A 206 22.51 -12.54 -24.00
CA ASP A 206 21.18 -13.11 -23.85
C ASP A 206 21.26 -14.42 -23.06
N ILE A 207 20.53 -14.53 -21.94
CA ILE A 207 20.38 -15.76 -21.15
C ILE A 207 19.00 -16.35 -21.43
N THR A 208 18.95 -17.63 -21.75
CA THR A 208 17.68 -18.36 -21.90
C THR A 208 17.33 -19.05 -20.58
N LEU A 209 16.22 -18.64 -19.98
CA LEU A 209 15.65 -19.23 -18.79
C LEU A 209 14.52 -20.20 -19.17
N LYS A 210 14.35 -21.26 -18.37
CA LYS A 210 13.23 -22.20 -18.51
C LYS A 210 12.21 -21.95 -17.41
N SER A 211 10.98 -21.70 -17.78
CA SER A 211 9.83 -21.64 -16.88
C SER A 211 9.05 -22.94 -16.93
N VAL A 212 8.49 -23.38 -15.80
CA VAL A 212 7.51 -24.49 -15.76
C VAL A 212 6.16 -24.04 -16.33
N ALA A 213 5.88 -22.74 -16.27
CA ALA A 213 4.74 -22.08 -16.87
C ALA A 213 5.05 -20.59 -17.08
N ILE A 214 4.71 -20.02 -18.24
CA ILE A 214 4.71 -18.57 -18.44
C ILE A 214 3.27 -18.10 -18.25
N TYR A 215 2.99 -17.38 -17.17
CA TYR A 215 1.67 -16.81 -16.88
C TYR A 215 1.52 -15.35 -17.34
N GLU A 216 2.54 -14.81 -18.02
CA GLU A 216 2.52 -13.44 -18.52
C GLU A 216 1.94 -13.32 -19.93
N ASN A 217 0.82 -12.59 -20.00
CA ASN A 217 0.10 -11.95 -21.11
C ASN A 217 -0.95 -12.75 -21.89
N HIS A 218 -2.14 -12.86 -21.28
CA HIS A 218 -3.37 -13.11 -22.02
C HIS A 218 -3.59 -12.06 -23.11
N VAL A 219 -3.96 -12.53 -24.30
CA VAL A 219 -4.44 -11.69 -25.40
C VAL A 219 -5.66 -10.92 -24.91
N GLY A 220 -5.55 -9.58 -24.88
CA GLY A 220 -6.63 -8.68 -24.47
C GLY A 220 -6.24 -7.60 -23.46
N TYR A 221 -5.12 -7.77 -22.73
CA TYR A 221 -4.76 -6.88 -21.61
C TYR A 221 -3.32 -6.34 -21.62
N ALA A 222 -2.51 -6.63 -22.64
CA ALA A 222 -1.13 -6.17 -22.70
C ALA A 222 -0.76 -5.57 -24.06
N ARG A 223 0.08 -4.52 -24.05
CA ARG A 223 0.60 -3.83 -25.24
C ARG A 223 1.08 -4.85 -26.28
N VAL A 224 0.52 -4.77 -27.49
CA VAL A 224 0.99 -5.47 -28.68
C VAL A 224 2.42 -5.01 -28.97
N GLY A 225 3.43 -5.73 -28.48
CA GLY A 225 4.84 -5.45 -28.81
C GLY A 225 5.88 -5.74 -27.72
N TYR A 226 5.52 -5.74 -26.43
CA TYR A 226 6.47 -6.05 -25.33
C TYR A 226 5.98 -7.12 -24.36
N ALA A 227 4.71 -7.51 -24.51
CA ALA A 227 4.12 -8.63 -23.83
C ALA A 227 4.49 -9.93 -24.56
N ARG A 228 5.27 -10.82 -23.95
CA ARG A 228 5.31 -12.22 -24.38
C ARG A 228 3.88 -12.72 -24.28
N VAL A 229 3.19 -12.97 -25.39
CA VAL A 229 1.87 -13.60 -25.35
C VAL A 229 2.00 -14.92 -24.59
N THR A 230 1.20 -15.13 -23.54
CA THR A 230 1.24 -16.41 -22.83
C THR A 230 0.94 -17.52 -23.81
N SER A 231 1.84 -18.50 -23.80
CA SER A 231 1.57 -19.92 -23.89
C SER A 231 0.06 -20.26 -23.84
N PRO A 232 -0.52 -20.95 -24.84
CA PRO A 232 -1.93 -21.39 -24.83
C PRO A 232 -2.28 -22.36 -23.68
N TYR A 233 -1.30 -22.69 -22.83
CA TYR A 233 -1.40 -23.68 -21.79
C TYR A 233 -1.87 -23.13 -20.45
N VAL A 234 -1.77 -21.83 -20.15
CA VAL A 234 -2.13 -21.27 -18.84
C VAL A 234 -3.22 -20.21 -18.98
N VAL A 235 -4.35 -20.40 -18.29
CA VAL A 235 -5.52 -19.51 -18.31
C VAL A 235 -5.88 -19.07 -16.90
N CYS A 236 -6.03 -17.77 -16.66
CA CYS A 236 -6.58 -17.25 -15.41
C CYS A 236 -8.08 -17.61 -15.30
N LYS A 237 -8.49 -18.21 -14.19
CA LYS A 237 -9.89 -18.58 -13.95
C LYS A 237 -10.77 -17.33 -13.88
N LYS A 238 -11.98 -17.41 -14.44
CA LYS A 238 -12.96 -16.32 -14.39
C LYS A 238 -13.36 -15.97 -12.94
N SER A 239 -13.28 -16.94 -12.02
CA SER A 239 -13.51 -16.78 -10.59
C SER A 239 -12.66 -15.66 -9.98
N LEU A 240 -11.39 -15.53 -10.37
CA LEU A 240 -10.52 -14.49 -9.86
C LEU A 240 -11.01 -13.09 -10.26
N GLY A 241 -11.45 -12.93 -11.52
CA GLY A 241 -12.02 -11.68 -11.99
C GLY A 241 -13.34 -11.31 -11.26
N GLU A 242 -14.18 -12.30 -11.00
CA GLU A 242 -15.43 -12.13 -10.24
C GLU A 242 -15.15 -11.78 -8.77
N TYR A 243 -14.17 -12.43 -8.15
CA TYR A 243 -13.71 -12.13 -6.79
C TYR A 243 -13.24 -10.67 -6.66
N ILE A 244 -12.35 -10.20 -7.55
CA ILE A 244 -11.86 -8.82 -7.53
C ILE A 244 -13.01 -7.83 -7.74
N LYS A 245 -13.93 -8.12 -8.67
CA LYS A 245 -15.11 -7.29 -8.90
C LYS A 245 -16.01 -7.21 -7.66
N ASN A 246 -16.22 -8.34 -6.97
CA ASN A 246 -17.02 -8.39 -5.75
C ASN A 246 -16.36 -7.61 -4.61
N GLU A 247 -15.04 -7.70 -4.45
CA GLU A 247 -14.28 -6.90 -3.47
C GLU A 247 -14.41 -5.40 -3.75
N ILE A 248 -14.30 -4.98 -5.02
CA ILE A 248 -14.52 -3.58 -5.41
C ILE A 248 -15.93 -3.12 -5.06
N ASN A 249 -16.95 -3.92 -5.41
CA ASN A 249 -18.34 -3.57 -5.14
C ASN A 249 -18.64 -3.52 -3.63
N ALA A 250 -18.18 -4.51 -2.86
CA ALA A 250 -18.33 -4.53 -1.41
C ALA A 250 -17.64 -3.32 -0.75
N PHE A 251 -16.49 -2.89 -1.25
CA PHE A 251 -15.84 -1.67 -0.76
C PHE A 251 -16.64 -0.42 -1.13
N ARG A 252 -17.10 -0.31 -2.37
CA ARG A 252 -17.95 0.82 -2.83
C ARG A 252 -19.24 0.92 -2.02
N GLU A 253 -19.86 -0.20 -1.68
CA GLU A 253 -21.04 -0.21 -0.81
C GLU A 253 -20.73 0.31 0.59
N ARG A 254 -19.57 -0.06 1.17
CA ARG A 254 -19.16 0.42 2.50
C ARG A 254 -18.91 1.93 2.55
N VAL A 255 -18.35 2.52 1.49
CA VAL A 255 -17.99 3.94 1.47
C VAL A 255 -18.95 4.84 0.68
N GLY A 256 -19.93 4.24 0.03
CA GLY A 256 -20.82 4.90 -0.90
C GLY A 256 -22.18 5.25 -0.32
N VAL A 257 -23.08 5.62 -1.22
CA VAL A 257 -24.45 5.99 -0.90
C VAL A 257 -25.32 4.74 -0.92
N LYS A 258 -26.06 4.53 0.17
CA LYS A 258 -27.06 3.48 0.30
C LYS A 258 -28.45 4.10 0.24
N GLU A 259 -29.30 3.53 -0.60
CA GLU A 259 -30.72 3.83 -0.57
C GLU A 259 -31.37 3.05 0.58
N ILE A 260 -32.06 3.78 1.46
CA ILE A 260 -32.87 3.20 2.52
C ILE A 260 -34.33 3.53 2.27
N THR A 261 -35.19 2.55 2.49
CA THR A 261 -36.63 2.71 2.57
C THR A 261 -37.03 2.65 4.03
N GLY A 262 -37.84 3.60 4.47
CA GLY A 262 -38.42 3.59 5.81
C GLY A 262 -39.88 3.97 5.77
N VAL A 263 -40.60 3.62 6.83
CA VAL A 263 -41.98 4.05 7.03
C VAL A 263 -41.97 5.06 8.17
N PHE A 264 -42.33 6.30 7.87
CA PHE A 264 -42.60 7.30 8.90
C PHE A 264 -44.11 7.36 9.12
N GLN A 265 -44.56 7.45 10.37
CA GLN A 265 -45.98 7.56 10.71
C GLN A 265 -46.29 8.96 11.26
N PRO A 266 -46.37 10.00 10.42
CA PRO A 266 -46.87 11.28 10.86
C PRO A 266 -48.33 11.14 11.32
N THR A 267 -48.66 11.81 12.42
CA THR A 267 -50.03 11.91 12.89
C THR A 267 -50.70 13.12 12.25
N TYR A 268 -51.70 12.89 11.40
CA TYR A 268 -52.56 13.96 10.89
C TYR A 268 -53.95 13.77 11.51
N TYR A 269 -54.50 14.83 12.12
CA TYR A 269 -55.82 14.80 12.76
C TYR A 269 -56.01 13.65 13.77
N GLY A 270 -54.96 13.27 14.51
CA GLY A 270 -55.02 12.19 15.50
C GLY A 270 -54.98 10.76 14.94
N GLN A 271 -54.83 10.59 13.62
CA GLN A 271 -54.65 9.27 12.99
C GLN A 271 -53.23 9.09 12.43
N PRO A 272 -52.58 7.93 12.64
CA PRO A 272 -51.28 7.64 12.05
C PRO A 272 -51.45 7.31 10.55
N TYR A 273 -50.71 8.02 9.70
CA TYR A 273 -50.65 7.73 8.26
C TYR A 273 -49.27 7.15 7.93
N PRO A 274 -49.13 5.86 7.59
CA PRO A 274 -47.84 5.31 7.20
C PRO A 274 -47.43 5.85 5.82
N THR A 275 -46.40 6.67 5.80
CA THR A 275 -45.80 7.22 4.59
C THR A 275 -44.44 6.57 4.36
N GLU A 276 -44.29 5.87 3.24
CA GLU A 276 -42.99 5.37 2.79
C GLU A 276 -42.11 6.53 2.33
N TYR A 277 -40.87 6.57 2.81
CA TYR A 277 -39.86 7.47 2.30
C TYR A 277 -38.67 6.67 1.75
N LYS A 278 -38.08 7.19 0.67
CA LYS A 278 -36.81 6.73 0.12
C LYS A 278 -35.76 7.80 0.42
N ALA A 279 -34.73 7.45 1.17
CA ALA A 279 -33.63 8.36 1.46
C ALA A 279 -32.30 7.77 0.98
N LYS A 280 -31.42 8.65 0.47
CA LYS A 280 -30.05 8.32 0.11
C LYS A 280 -29.14 8.73 1.27
N ILE A 281 -28.51 7.75 1.90
CA ILE A 281 -27.60 7.98 3.02
C ILE A 281 -26.19 7.59 2.62
N LEU A 282 -25.24 8.49 2.81
CA LEU A 282 -23.82 8.19 2.69
C LEU A 282 -23.40 7.34 3.90
N ASN A 283 -23.02 6.08 3.69
CA ASN A 283 -22.67 5.14 4.77
C ASN A 283 -21.57 5.67 5.71
N PRO A 284 -20.48 6.29 5.20
CA PRO A 284 -19.50 6.98 6.04
C PRO A 284 -20.11 7.95 7.05
N ARG A 285 -21.16 8.70 6.69
CA ARG A 285 -21.79 9.66 7.61
C ARG A 285 -22.34 8.96 8.85
N VAL A 286 -23.07 7.85 8.67
CA VAL A 286 -23.60 7.06 9.78
C VAL A 286 -22.47 6.48 10.62
N PHE A 287 -21.44 5.94 9.97
CA PHE A 287 -20.28 5.36 10.64
C PHE A 287 -19.56 6.36 11.56
N PHE A 288 -19.34 7.59 11.08
CA PHE A 288 -18.67 8.65 11.84
C PHE A 288 -19.57 9.23 12.93
N LEU A 289 -20.86 9.45 12.66
CA LEU A 289 -21.81 9.95 13.66
C LEU A 289 -21.94 9.03 14.88
N GLN A 290 -21.90 7.70 14.66
CA GLN A 290 -21.90 6.72 15.74
C GLN A 290 -20.63 6.74 16.60
N ARG A 291 -19.55 7.36 16.13
CA ARG A 291 -18.22 7.37 16.77
C ARG A 291 -17.77 8.77 17.20
N VAL A 292 -18.67 9.75 17.22
CA VAL A 292 -18.36 11.15 17.57
C VAL A 292 -17.61 11.22 18.90
N GLU A 293 -18.12 10.57 19.94
CA GLU A 293 -17.52 10.59 21.27
C GLU A 293 -16.13 9.95 21.26
N GLN A 294 -16.01 8.77 20.65
CA GLN A 294 -14.73 8.08 20.52
C GLN A 294 -13.68 8.95 19.80
N LEU A 295 -14.06 9.57 18.68
CA LEU A 295 -13.19 10.47 17.93
C LEU A 295 -12.79 11.68 18.77
N HIS A 296 -13.74 12.26 19.51
CA HIS A 296 -13.48 13.42 20.36
C HIS A 296 -12.46 13.09 21.46
N TYR A 297 -12.69 12.00 22.19
CA TYR A 297 -11.86 11.64 23.34
C TYR A 297 -10.56 10.95 22.91
N GLU A 298 -10.63 9.81 22.22
CA GLU A 298 -9.44 9.05 21.85
C GLU A 298 -8.63 9.75 20.76
N GLY A 299 -9.31 10.15 19.67
CA GLY A 299 -8.68 10.86 18.56
C GLY A 299 -8.11 12.21 18.98
N GLY A 300 -8.90 13.00 19.72
CA GLY A 300 -8.47 14.30 20.24
C GLY A 300 -7.30 14.20 21.23
N ASN A 301 -7.27 13.20 22.11
CA ASN A 301 -6.15 13.00 23.04
C ASN A 301 -4.88 12.57 22.31
N PHE A 302 -4.98 11.70 21.31
CA PHE A 302 -3.84 11.33 20.47
C PHE A 302 -3.29 12.53 19.69
N GLN A 303 -4.14 13.46 19.23
CA GLN A 303 -3.68 14.71 18.61
C GLN A 303 -2.91 15.61 19.58
N ILE A 304 -3.36 15.71 20.84
CA ILE A 304 -2.62 16.44 21.88
C ILE A 304 -1.26 15.79 22.07
N GLN A 305 -1.21 14.49 22.37
CA GLN A 305 0.04 13.77 22.64
C GLN A 305 1.08 13.97 21.53
N ASN A 306 0.67 13.80 20.27
CA ASN A 306 1.57 14.03 19.14
C ASN A 306 2.03 15.50 19.06
N GLN A 307 1.16 16.47 19.35
CA GLN A 307 1.55 17.87 19.29
C GLN A 307 2.45 18.27 20.46
N THR A 308 2.22 17.75 21.67
CA THR A 308 3.11 17.90 22.83
C THR A 308 4.49 17.35 22.51
N MET A 309 4.56 16.14 21.95
CA MET A 309 5.80 15.55 21.47
C MET A 309 6.51 16.47 20.45
N ILE A 310 5.79 16.96 19.43
CA ILE A 310 6.37 17.87 18.43
C ILE A 310 6.87 19.17 19.07
N ASN A 311 6.17 19.71 20.06
CA ASN A 311 6.58 20.93 20.76
C ASN A 311 7.83 20.71 21.60
N MET A 312 7.92 19.60 22.32
CA MET A 312 9.13 19.23 23.07
C MET A 312 10.34 19.05 22.13
N VAL A 313 10.15 18.39 20.99
CA VAL A 313 11.20 18.25 19.97
C VAL A 313 11.61 19.63 19.43
N LYS A 314 10.67 20.54 19.16
CA LYS A 314 11.02 21.90 18.73
C LYS A 314 11.84 22.65 19.77
N SER A 315 11.50 22.54 21.06
CA SER A 315 12.29 23.16 22.14
C SER A 315 13.73 22.67 22.13
N ILE A 316 13.95 21.35 22.01
CA ILE A 316 15.29 20.76 21.90
C ILE A 316 16.04 21.32 20.68
N LEU A 317 15.36 21.43 19.53
CA LEU A 317 15.95 21.95 18.30
C LEU A 317 16.24 23.45 18.35
N ASP A 318 15.47 24.21 19.15
CA ASP A 318 15.68 25.64 19.42
C ASP A 318 16.90 25.85 20.32
N GLU A 319 17.00 25.09 21.41
CA GLU A 319 18.14 25.13 22.36
C GLU A 319 19.47 24.79 21.68
N GLU A 320 19.45 23.85 20.75
CA GLU A 320 20.64 23.35 20.04
C GLU A 320 20.93 24.12 18.74
N GLY A 321 20.15 25.17 18.44
CA GLY A 321 20.39 26.05 17.29
C GLY A 321 20.24 25.38 15.92
N VAL A 322 19.38 24.35 15.81
CA VAL A 322 19.24 23.59 14.55
C VAL A 322 18.55 24.43 13.48
N MET A 323 19.21 24.56 12.32
CA MET A 323 18.70 25.26 11.14
C MET A 323 17.32 24.71 10.69
N ILE A 324 16.43 25.62 10.31
CA ILE A 324 15.03 25.34 9.97
C ILE A 324 14.87 24.21 8.95
N GLN A 325 15.77 24.14 7.95
CA GLN A 325 15.75 23.14 6.89
C GLN A 325 15.85 21.70 7.41
N PHE A 326 16.61 21.47 8.49
CA PHE A 326 16.79 20.14 9.08
C PHE A 326 15.72 19.78 10.12
N ARG A 327 14.99 20.77 10.65
CA ARG A 327 14.00 20.53 11.71
C ARG A 327 12.92 19.54 11.31
N MET A 328 12.50 19.56 10.06
CA MET A 328 11.49 18.63 9.56
C MET A 328 11.96 17.17 9.56
N ALA A 329 13.27 16.92 9.40
CA ALA A 329 13.84 15.58 9.51
C ALA A 329 13.72 15.05 10.95
N TYR A 330 14.13 15.85 11.95
CA TYR A 330 14.01 15.47 13.36
C TYR A 330 12.55 15.29 13.82
N ILE A 331 11.64 16.15 13.36
CA ILE A 331 10.20 15.97 13.63
C ILE A 331 9.67 14.70 12.95
N SER A 332 10.14 14.38 11.74
CA SER A 332 9.77 13.15 11.05
C SER A 332 10.29 11.91 11.78
N PHE A 333 11.52 11.96 12.33
CA PHE A 333 12.09 10.92 13.18
C PHE A 333 11.23 10.67 14.42
N ALA A 334 10.86 11.72 15.16
CA ALA A 334 10.02 11.59 16.35
C ALA A 334 8.66 10.95 16.03
N ASN A 335 8.01 11.41 14.95
CA ASN A 335 6.77 10.79 14.48
C ASN A 335 6.99 9.33 14.06
N GLU A 336 8.07 9.04 13.34
CA GLU A 336 8.33 7.68 12.86
C GLU A 336 8.58 6.71 14.02
N LEU A 337 9.27 7.16 15.06
CA LEU A 337 9.51 6.45 16.31
C LEU A 337 8.22 6.22 17.10
N SER A 338 7.32 7.21 17.21
CA SER A 338 6.03 6.99 17.90
C SER A 338 5.16 5.93 17.22
N TRP A 339 5.23 5.84 15.89
CA TRP A 339 4.56 4.79 15.11
C TRP A 339 5.19 3.40 15.22
N LEU A 340 6.38 3.24 15.83
CA LEU A 340 6.89 1.91 16.17
C LEU A 340 6.05 1.25 17.28
N TYR A 341 5.62 2.05 18.26
CA TYR A 341 4.88 1.56 19.43
C TYR A 341 3.37 1.57 19.24
N HIS A 342 2.85 2.42 18.35
CA HIS A 342 1.41 2.56 18.15
C HIS A 342 0.88 1.69 17.01
N ASP A 343 -0.12 0.85 17.31
CA ASP A 343 -0.85 0.08 16.30
C ASP A 343 -1.82 0.95 15.50
N SER A 344 -1.40 1.37 14.30
CA SER A 344 -2.28 2.15 13.43
C SER A 344 -3.45 1.32 12.91
N HIS A 345 -4.63 1.93 12.77
CA HIS A 345 -5.74 1.35 11.99
C HIS A 345 -5.38 1.13 10.51
N LYS A 346 -4.38 1.86 9.99
CA LYS A 346 -3.89 1.67 8.63
C LYS A 346 -2.88 0.51 8.60
N LEU A 347 -3.31 -0.66 8.13
CA LEU A 347 -2.50 -1.90 8.10
C LEU A 347 -1.11 -1.68 7.51
N TRP A 348 -1.02 -0.97 6.39
CA TRP A 348 0.25 -0.68 5.72
C TRP A 348 1.22 0.16 6.53
N ARG A 349 0.82 0.80 7.64
CA ARG A 349 1.75 1.51 8.55
C ARG A 349 2.40 0.58 9.55
N ARG A 350 1.86 -0.62 9.75
CA ARG A 350 2.33 -1.60 10.74
C ARG A 350 3.65 -2.29 10.33
N TYR A 351 4.06 -2.19 9.06
CA TYR A 351 5.37 -2.65 8.58
C TYR A 351 6.54 -2.11 9.40
N LYS A 352 6.35 -0.94 10.04
CA LYS A 352 7.38 -0.31 10.86
C LYS A 352 7.86 -1.20 12.01
N LYS A 353 7.02 -2.12 12.50
CA LYS A 353 7.38 -3.09 13.55
C LYS A 353 8.55 -4.00 13.17
N ILE A 354 8.85 -4.14 11.88
CA ILE A 354 10.04 -4.86 11.42
C ILE A 354 11.31 -4.11 11.85
N PHE A 355 11.29 -2.79 11.93
CA PHE A 355 12.47 -1.98 12.22
C PHE A 355 12.66 -1.76 13.71
N THR A 356 13.92 -1.67 14.12
CA THR A 356 14.32 -1.30 15.47
C THR A 356 14.46 0.22 15.60
N GLU A 357 14.59 0.70 16.84
CA GLU A 357 14.91 2.10 17.10
C GLU A 357 16.27 2.50 16.49
N GLU A 358 17.25 1.59 16.52
CA GLU A 358 18.58 1.82 15.97
C GLU A 358 18.56 1.93 14.45
N ASP A 359 17.74 1.11 13.78
CA ASP A 359 17.52 1.21 12.32
C ASP A 359 16.98 2.59 11.94
N LEU A 360 16.05 3.14 12.74
CA LEU A 360 15.55 4.50 12.54
C LEU A 360 16.63 5.55 12.79
N ILE A 361 17.43 5.42 13.86
CA ILE A 361 18.52 6.35 14.13
C ILE A 361 19.50 6.37 12.95
N ASN A 362 19.93 5.20 12.48
CA ASN A 362 20.86 5.06 11.36
C ASN A 362 20.30 5.67 10.06
N LYS A 363 19.00 5.49 9.80
CA LYS A 363 18.29 6.13 8.67
C LYS A 363 18.36 7.65 8.73
N TYR A 364 18.17 8.28 9.89
CA TYR A 364 18.22 9.74 9.98
C TYR A 364 19.64 10.28 10.04
N ILE A 365 20.62 9.50 10.56
CA ILE A 365 22.05 9.82 10.45
C ILE A 365 22.47 9.89 8.98
N SER A 366 22.05 8.93 8.14
CA SER A 366 22.37 8.95 6.70
C SER A 366 21.73 10.14 5.96
N MET A 367 20.67 10.72 6.52
CA MET A 367 20.06 11.98 6.04
C MET A 367 20.76 13.25 6.57
N GLY A 368 21.85 13.11 7.34
CA GLY A 368 22.62 14.23 7.88
C GLY A 368 22.17 14.72 9.26
N CYS A 369 21.35 13.96 9.99
CA CYS A 369 20.97 14.31 11.36
C CYS A 369 22.07 13.93 12.37
N ASN A 370 22.21 14.74 13.43
CA ASN A 370 23.17 14.55 14.50
C ASN A 370 22.71 13.40 15.44
N PRO A 371 23.53 12.34 15.64
CA PRO A 371 23.21 11.22 16.52
C PRO A 371 22.85 11.62 17.96
N ILE A 372 23.51 12.65 18.50
CA ILE A 372 23.29 13.11 19.89
C ILE A 372 21.86 13.66 20.04
N LEU A 373 21.41 14.45 19.06
CA LEU A 373 20.06 15.02 19.05
C LEU A 373 18.99 13.94 18.83
N LEU A 374 19.26 12.96 17.97
CA LEU A 374 18.35 11.83 17.76
C LEU A 374 18.15 11.03 19.05
N ASN A 375 19.23 10.80 19.83
CA ASN A 375 19.12 10.14 21.13
C ASN A 375 18.35 10.98 22.16
N LYS A 376 18.57 12.30 22.22
CA LYS A 376 17.75 13.20 23.07
C LYS A 376 16.26 13.14 22.71
N ILE A 377 15.93 13.14 21.42
CA ILE A 377 14.54 13.02 20.95
C ILE A 377 13.95 11.65 21.30
N LYS A 378 14.73 10.57 21.17
CA LYS A 378 14.28 9.22 21.53
C LYS A 378 13.82 9.14 22.98
N GLU A 379 14.55 9.73 23.92
CA GLU A 379 14.16 9.77 25.33
C GLU A 379 12.84 10.51 25.58
N VAL A 380 12.54 11.55 24.78
CA VAL A 380 11.28 12.30 24.87
C VAL A 380 10.10 11.49 24.33
N VAL A 381 10.29 10.73 23.25
CA VAL A 381 9.20 9.95 22.63
C VAL A 381 8.83 8.71 23.46
N LYS A 382 9.75 8.21 24.30
CA LYS A 382 9.50 7.07 25.20
C LYS A 382 8.80 7.43 26.50
N ARG A 383 8.80 8.70 26.89
CA ARG A 383 8.05 9.21 28.04
C ARG A 383 6.58 9.36 27.67
#